data_AF-A0A918E8U4-F1
#
_entry.id   AF-A0A918E8U4-F1
#
_cell.length_a   1.000
_cell.length_b   1.000
_cell.length_c   1.000
_cell.angle_alpha   90.00
_cell.angle_beta   90.00
_cell.angle_gamma   90.00
#
_symmetry.space_group_name_H-M   'P 1'
#
loop_
_entity.id
_entity.type
_entity.pdbx_description
1 polymer ?
#
loop_
_entity_poly.entity_id
_entity_poly.type
_entity_poly.pdbx_seq_one_letter_code
_entity_poly.pdbx_strand_id
1 'polypeptide(L)'
;MMLYLMTTCRVLLAGVFVLALAGKVRGRADFEAFAASIRALGLLSGAWSALAAYALVGAEAVVVLLLLFPPTVIAGLAAAGATLTVMTAGILAALRRGRRGTCRCFGASDTPLGRVHVVRNLLLITGAATGLAAGLATAGTGSPAHPAGLALAAVVAAVGILIVVRLDDLVALFTVSSR
;
A
#
# COMPACT_ATOMS: atom_id res chain seq x y z
N MET A 1 -20.44 -6.95 -12.38
CA MET A 1 -19.78 -7.30 -11.10
C MET A 1 -18.28 -7.04 -11.15
N MET A 2 -17.53 -7.66 -12.07
CA MET A 2 -16.06 -7.59 -12.11
C MET A 2 -15.51 -6.17 -12.35
N LEU A 3 -16.17 -5.35 -13.18
CA LEU A 3 -15.80 -3.95 -13.40
C LEU A 3 -15.78 -3.12 -12.10
N TYR A 4 -16.82 -3.27 -11.26
CA TYR A 4 -16.93 -2.54 -10.00
C TYR A 4 -15.87 -3.02 -9.00
N LEU A 5 -15.60 -4.33 -8.95
CA LEU A 5 -14.53 -4.89 -8.12
C LEU A 5 -13.15 -4.33 -8.53
N MET A 6 -12.83 -4.34 -9.83
CA MET A 6 -11.60 -3.74 -10.35
C MET A 6 -11.50 -2.25 -9.98
N THR A 7 -12.59 -1.50 -10.12
CA THR A 7 -12.64 -0.07 -9.79
C THR A 7 -12.41 0.18 -8.31
N THR A 8 -13.07 -0.58 -7.43
CA THR A 8 -12.86 -0.51 -5.99
C THR A 8 -11.41 -0.81 -5.62
N CYS A 9 -10.85 -1.91 -6.13
CA CYS A 9 -9.45 -2.29 -5.86
C CYS A 9 -8.47 -1.22 -6.36
N ARG A 10 -8.70 -0.67 -7.56
CA ARG A 10 -7.91 0.42 -8.15
C ARG A 10 -7.92 1.66 -7.27
N VAL A 11 -9.10 2.14 -6.87
CA VAL A 11 -9.25 3.36 -6.07
C VAL A 11 -8.64 3.15 -4.68
N LEU A 12 -8.87 2.01 -4.05
CA LEU A 12 -8.30 1.65 -2.76
C LEU A 12 -6.77 1.68 -2.80
N LEU A 13 -6.16 0.97 -3.76
CA LEU A 13 -4.71 0.90 -3.89
C LEU A 13 -4.11 2.26 -4.27
N ALA A 14 -4.72 2.97 -5.21
CA ALA A 14 -4.27 4.31 -5.59
C ALA A 14 -4.28 5.26 -4.40
N GLY A 15 -5.37 5.29 -3.61
CA GLY A 15 -5.46 6.13 -2.43
C GLY A 15 -4.40 5.79 -1.37
N VAL A 16 -4.21 4.50 -1.08
CA VAL A 16 -3.18 4.05 -0.12
C VAL A 16 -1.77 4.42 -0.58
N PHE A 17 -1.43 4.18 -1.85
CA PHE A 17 -0.11 4.53 -2.40
C PHE A 17 0.10 6.04 -2.49
N VAL A 18 -0.93 6.84 -2.83
CA VAL A 18 -0.86 8.31 -2.81
C VAL A 18 -0.58 8.82 -1.41
N LEU A 19 -1.28 8.31 -0.39
CA LEU A 19 -1.05 8.71 1.00
C LEU A 19 0.34 8.29 1.48
N ALA A 20 0.78 7.09 1.12
CA ALA A 20 2.11 6.58 1.45
C ALA A 20 3.22 7.42 0.80
N LEU A 21 3.04 7.85 -0.46
CA LEU A 21 3.97 8.70 -1.18
C LEU A 21 3.97 10.11 -0.59
N ALA A 22 2.79 10.71 -0.40
CA ALA A 22 2.62 12.04 0.17
C ALA A 22 3.29 12.15 1.54
N GLY A 23 3.21 11.10 2.38
CA GLY A 23 3.88 11.04 3.67
C GLY A 23 5.41 10.96 3.62
N LYS A 24 6.02 10.67 2.45
CA LYS A 24 7.48 10.58 2.26
C LYS A 24 8.06 11.75 1.49
N VAL A 25 7.27 12.42 0.65
CA VAL A 25 7.72 13.53 -0.21
C VAL A 25 7.33 14.91 0.32
N ARG A 26 6.59 14.98 1.44
CA ARG A 26 6.12 16.25 2.02
C ARG A 26 7.25 17.19 2.47
N GLY A 27 8.41 16.64 2.82
CA GLY A 27 9.61 17.39 3.16
C GLY A 27 10.86 16.51 3.21
N ARG A 28 12.04 17.14 3.19
CA ARG A 28 13.33 16.44 3.30
C ARG A 28 13.44 15.63 4.59
N ALA A 29 12.94 16.17 5.70
CA ALA A 29 12.95 15.50 7.00
C ALA A 29 12.14 14.19 6.99
N ASP A 30 11.00 14.15 6.29
CA ASP A 30 10.17 12.95 6.19
C ASP A 30 10.88 11.84 5.41
N PHE A 31 11.53 12.22 4.30
CA PHE A 31 12.33 11.30 3.49
C PHE A 31 13.54 10.77 4.27
N GLU A 32 14.28 11.65 4.96
CA GLU A 32 15.43 11.26 5.77
C GLU A 32 15.05 10.30 6.90
N ALA A 33 13.93 10.56 7.57
CA ALA A 33 13.43 9.70 8.63
C ALA A 33 12.90 8.36 8.08
N PHE A 34 12.31 8.34 6.88
CA PHE A 34 12.00 7.10 6.17
C PHE A 34 13.27 6.30 5.82
N ALA A 35 14.29 6.94 5.26
CA ALA A 35 15.58 6.31 4.96
C ALA A 35 16.27 5.80 6.23
N ALA A 36 16.18 6.55 7.34
CA ALA A 36 16.67 6.12 8.65
C ALA A 36 15.93 4.88 9.16
N SER A 37 14.61 4.80 8.96
CA SER A 37 13.84 3.60 9.32
C SER A 37 14.31 2.35 8.56
N ILE A 38 14.62 2.48 7.25
CA ILE A 38 15.18 1.38 6.45
C ILE A 38 16.55 0.97 6.98
N ARG A 39 17.42 1.93 7.30
CA ARG A 39 18.74 1.65 7.90
C ARG A 39 18.61 0.93 9.24
N ALA A 40 17.65 1.32 10.08
CA ALA A 40 17.40 0.68 11.37
C ALA A 40 16.95 -0.80 11.23
N LEU A 41 16.24 -1.14 10.15
CA LEU A 41 15.93 -2.53 9.83
C LEU A 41 17.19 -3.35 9.53
N GLY A 42 18.30 -2.70 9.11
CA GLY A 42 19.62 -3.29 8.81
C GLY A 42 19.54 -4.61 8.06
N LEU A 43 18.64 -4.64 7.08
CA LEU A 43 18.54 -5.71 6.09
C LEU A 43 19.60 -5.54 5.00
N LEU A 44 20.08 -4.31 4.80
CA LEU A 44 21.01 -3.87 3.77
C LEU A 44 22.15 -3.04 4.40
N SER A 45 23.31 -2.96 3.74
CA SER A 45 24.39 -2.07 4.17
C SER A 45 24.09 -0.59 3.84
N GLY A 46 24.85 0.35 4.41
CA GLY A 46 24.47 1.77 4.47
C GLY A 46 24.12 2.42 3.13
N ALA A 47 24.93 2.21 2.09
CA ALA A 47 24.68 2.74 0.74
C ALA A 47 23.45 2.08 0.08
N TRP A 48 23.28 0.78 0.25
CA TRP A 48 22.15 0.01 -0.29
C TRP A 48 20.83 0.36 0.39
N SER A 49 20.85 0.74 1.67
CA SER A 49 19.66 1.21 2.39
C SER A 49 19.14 2.53 1.84
N ALA A 50 20.05 3.45 1.49
CA ALA A 50 19.68 4.72 0.85
C ALA A 50 19.11 4.48 -0.55
N LEU A 51 19.76 3.64 -1.35
CA LEU A 51 19.27 3.26 -2.68
C LEU A 51 17.89 2.59 -2.61
N ALA A 52 17.67 1.70 -1.64
CA ALA A 52 16.37 1.06 -1.42
C ALA A 52 15.27 2.07 -1.05
N ALA A 53 15.61 3.10 -0.27
CA ALA A 53 14.66 4.17 0.06
C ALA A 53 14.22 4.95 -1.19
N TYR A 54 15.16 5.37 -2.04
CA TYR A 54 14.85 6.02 -3.31
C TYR A 54 14.08 5.10 -4.26
N ALA A 55 14.49 3.83 -4.37
CA ALA A 55 13.82 2.85 -5.21
C ALA A 55 12.38 2.62 -4.77
N LEU A 56 12.10 2.54 -3.46
CA LEU A 56 10.73 2.35 -2.97
C LEU A 56 9.86 3.57 -3.25
N VAL A 57 10.36 4.79 -2.99
CA VAL A 57 9.62 6.02 -3.32
C VAL A 57 9.35 6.13 -4.82
N GLY A 58 10.35 5.79 -5.65
CA GLY A 58 10.19 5.72 -7.10
C GLY A 58 9.14 4.69 -7.52
N ALA A 59 9.15 3.49 -6.93
CA ALA A 59 8.17 2.45 -7.18
C ALA A 59 6.75 2.89 -6.77
N GLU A 60 6.60 3.57 -5.63
CA GLU A 60 5.32 4.14 -5.20
C GLU A 60 4.79 5.17 -6.19
N ALA A 61 5.65 6.09 -6.65
CA ALA A 61 5.28 7.08 -7.65
C ALA A 61 4.85 6.43 -8.98
N VAL A 62 5.61 5.43 -9.45
CA VAL A 62 5.26 4.67 -10.66
C VAL A 62 3.92 3.95 -10.49
N VAL A 63 3.67 3.30 -9.35
CA VAL A 63 2.39 2.65 -9.06
C VAL A 63 1.24 3.66 -9.10
N VAL A 64 1.38 4.82 -8.46
CA VAL A 64 0.37 5.89 -8.49
C VAL A 64 0.08 6.32 -9.92
N LEU A 65 1.11 6.61 -10.71
CA LEU A 65 0.94 7.03 -12.11
C LEU A 65 0.22 5.94 -12.92
N LEU A 66 0.67 4.68 -12.83
CA LEU A 66 0.06 3.57 -13.55
C LEU A 66 -1.40 3.32 -13.15
N LEU A 67 -1.75 3.53 -11.88
CA LEU A 67 -3.13 3.39 -11.42
C LEU A 67 -4.02 4.59 -11.79
N LEU A 68 -3.47 5.78 -12.02
CA LEU A 68 -4.23 6.97 -12.41
C LEU A 68 -4.61 6.95 -13.89
N PHE A 69 -3.73 6.44 -14.76
CA PHE A 69 -3.99 6.37 -16.19
C PHE A 69 -4.80 5.10 -16.55
N PRO A 70 -6.04 5.23 -17.09
CA PRO A 70 -6.87 4.08 -17.46
C PRO A 70 -6.21 2.98 -18.31
N PRO A 71 -5.38 3.28 -19.34
CA PRO A 71 -4.79 2.23 -20.18
C PRO A 71 -3.73 1.39 -19.43
N THR A 72 -3.18 1.89 -18.33
CA THR A 72 -2.08 1.25 -17.59
C THR A 72 -2.52 0.61 -16.28
N VAL A 73 -3.82 0.57 -15.98
CA VAL A 73 -4.34 0.09 -14.68
C VAL A 73 -3.92 -1.35 -14.39
N ILE A 74 -3.91 -2.24 -15.38
CA ILE A 74 -3.49 -3.64 -15.20
C ILE A 74 -2.03 -3.69 -14.75
N ALA A 75 -1.15 -2.93 -15.41
CA ALA A 75 0.25 -2.81 -15.02
C ALA A 75 0.39 -2.16 -13.63
N GLY A 76 -0.44 -1.16 -13.32
CA GLY A 76 -0.48 -0.52 -12.00
C GLY A 76 -0.88 -1.46 -10.87
N LEU A 77 -1.89 -2.30 -11.09
CA LEU A 77 -2.34 -3.31 -10.12
C LEU A 77 -1.26 -4.37 -9.89
N ALA A 78 -0.61 -4.84 -10.96
CA ALA A 78 0.50 -5.78 -10.86
C ALA A 78 1.70 -5.16 -10.12
N ALA A 79 2.08 -3.92 -10.46
CA ALA A 79 3.15 -3.19 -9.81
C ALA A 79 2.85 -2.93 -8.32
N ALA A 80 1.60 -2.57 -7.99
CA ALA A 80 1.16 -2.40 -6.60
C ALA A 80 1.33 -3.71 -5.81
N GLY A 81 0.86 -4.83 -6.35
CA GLY A 81 1.01 -6.15 -5.74
C GLY A 81 2.48 -6.53 -5.53
N ALA A 82 3.33 -6.28 -6.53
CA ALA A 82 4.77 -6.55 -6.44
C ALA A 82 5.44 -5.69 -5.35
N THR A 83 5.20 -4.38 -5.33
CA THR A 83 5.76 -3.48 -4.31
C THR A 83 5.30 -3.87 -2.90
N LEU A 84 4.01 -4.17 -2.73
CA LEU A 84 3.49 -4.66 -1.44
C LEU A 84 4.12 -5.98 -1.02
N THR A 85 4.37 -6.89 -1.96
CA THR A 85 5.02 -8.18 -1.67
C THR A 85 6.46 -7.98 -1.20
N VAL A 86 7.23 -7.11 -1.87
CA VAL A 86 8.60 -6.76 -1.47
C VAL A 86 8.61 -6.13 -0.07
N MET A 87 7.71 -5.19 0.21
CA MET A 87 7.58 -4.60 1.53
C MET A 87 7.22 -5.63 2.60
N THR A 88 6.30 -6.56 2.30
CA THR A 88 5.90 -7.64 3.20
C THR A 88 7.08 -8.56 3.51
N ALA A 89 7.87 -8.93 2.50
CA ALA A 89 9.07 -9.74 2.67
C ALA A 89 10.11 -9.02 3.56
N GLY A 90 10.31 -7.71 3.37
CA GLY A 90 11.18 -6.89 4.22
C GLY A 90 10.73 -6.86 5.68
N ILE A 91 9.42 -6.64 5.92
CA ILE A 91 8.82 -6.67 7.26
C ILE A 91 9.02 -8.05 7.91
N LEU A 92 8.71 -9.13 7.19
CA LEU A 92 8.89 -10.49 7.70
C LEU A 92 10.37 -10.80 8.00
N ALA A 93 11.30 -10.37 7.14
CA ALA A 93 12.73 -10.55 7.36
C ALA A 93 13.21 -9.78 8.61
N ALA A 94 12.74 -8.56 8.81
CA ALA A 94 13.06 -7.76 10.00
C ALA A 94 12.50 -8.40 11.28
N LEU A 95 11.24 -8.86 11.25
CA LEU A 95 10.61 -9.56 12.38
C LEU A 95 11.34 -10.87 12.72
N ARG A 96 11.76 -11.65 11.71
CA ARG A 96 12.56 -12.87 11.91
C ARG A 96 13.92 -12.59 12.54
N ARG A 97 14.51 -11.41 12.30
CA ARG A 97 15.75 -10.94 12.93
C ARG A 97 15.52 -10.25 14.29
N GLY A 98 14.30 -10.28 14.83
CA GLY A 98 13.96 -9.66 16.11
C GLY A 98 13.95 -8.13 16.11
N ARG A 99 14.02 -7.49 14.94
CA ARG A 99 14.07 -6.03 14.82
C ARG A 99 12.66 -5.45 14.83
N ARG A 100 12.37 -4.63 15.84
CA ARG A 100 11.08 -3.95 16.04
C ARG A 100 11.19 -2.43 15.82
N GLY A 101 11.89 -2.02 14.76
CA GLY A 101 11.96 -0.61 14.36
C GLY A 101 10.57 -0.05 14.03
N THR A 102 10.49 1.26 13.79
CA THR A 102 9.25 1.90 13.35
C THR A 102 9.01 1.67 11.85
N CYS A 103 7.76 1.46 11.45
CA CYS A 103 7.42 1.18 10.05
C CYS A 103 6.91 2.43 9.33
N ARG A 104 7.81 3.20 8.71
CA ARG A 104 7.45 4.39 7.91
C ARG A 104 7.06 4.08 6.45
N CYS A 105 6.77 2.81 6.19
CA CYS A 105 6.43 2.29 4.87
C CYS A 105 5.14 2.87 4.28
N PHE A 106 4.15 3.24 5.10
CA PHE A 106 2.88 3.83 4.65
C PHE A 106 2.73 5.31 5.07
N GLY A 107 3.85 6.01 5.26
CA GLY A 107 3.89 7.41 5.71
C GLY A 107 4.44 7.55 7.12
N ALA A 108 4.12 8.65 7.79
CA ALA A 108 4.66 9.05 9.10
C ALA A 108 4.13 8.22 10.30
N SER A 109 3.86 6.91 10.11
CA SER A 109 3.51 6.03 11.22
C SER A 109 4.77 5.75 12.05
N ASP A 110 4.73 6.11 13.33
CA ASP A 110 5.79 5.83 14.32
C ASP A 110 5.49 4.57 15.14
N THR A 111 4.54 3.74 14.70
CA THR A 111 4.22 2.50 15.40
C THR A 111 5.30 1.43 15.16
N PRO A 112 5.66 0.64 16.20
CA PRO A 112 6.60 -0.46 16.05
C PRO A 112 6.13 -1.49 15.01
N LEU A 113 7.08 -2.11 14.29
CA LEU A 113 6.77 -3.21 13.38
C LEU A 113 6.08 -4.36 14.14
N GLY A 114 4.84 -4.65 13.76
CA GLY A 114 4.05 -5.78 14.27
C GLY A 114 3.44 -6.65 13.17
N ARG A 115 2.79 -7.73 13.60
CA ARG A 115 2.07 -8.67 12.70
C ARG A 115 0.91 -7.99 11.95
N VAL A 116 0.36 -6.91 12.51
CA VAL A 116 -0.70 -6.10 11.89
C VAL A 116 -0.28 -5.58 10.51
N HIS A 117 0.97 -5.10 10.36
CA HIS A 117 1.47 -4.59 9.08
C HIS A 117 1.55 -5.68 8.01
N VAL A 118 1.87 -6.92 8.41
CA VAL A 118 1.88 -8.07 7.51
C VAL A 118 0.45 -8.39 7.06
N VAL A 119 -0.50 -8.44 7.98
CA VAL A 119 -1.92 -8.69 7.66
C VAL A 119 -2.47 -7.60 6.73
N ARG A 120 -2.20 -6.32 7.02
CA ARG A 120 -2.59 -5.19 6.17
C ARG A 120 -2.06 -5.36 4.75
N ASN A 121 -0.77 -5.65 4.59
CA ASN A 121 -0.19 -5.84 3.27
C ASN A 121 -0.76 -7.05 2.55
N LEU A 122 -0.97 -8.17 3.25
CA LEU A 122 -1.56 -9.36 2.63
C LEU A 122 -2.97 -9.05 2.12
N LEU A 123 -3.79 -8.32 2.87
CA LEU A 123 -5.11 -7.87 2.41
C LEU A 123 -4.99 -6.98 1.16
N LEU A 124 -4.07 -6.02 1.14
CA LEU A 124 -3.85 -5.18 -0.04
C LEU A 124 -3.33 -5.97 -1.25
N ILE A 125 -2.46 -6.97 -1.04
CA ILE A 125 -1.98 -7.88 -2.08
C ILE A 125 -3.15 -8.70 -2.65
N THR A 126 -4.02 -9.22 -1.80
CA THR A 126 -5.22 -9.92 -2.27
C THR A 126 -6.12 -9.00 -3.09
N GLY A 127 -6.31 -7.75 -2.66
CA GLY A 127 -7.04 -6.72 -3.42
C GLY A 127 -6.40 -6.42 -4.78
N ALA A 128 -5.07 -6.36 -4.85
CA ALA A 128 -4.34 -6.19 -6.11
C ALA A 128 -4.55 -7.39 -7.04
N ALA A 129 -4.46 -8.62 -6.52
CA ALA A 129 -4.66 -9.84 -7.29
C ALA A 129 -6.11 -9.97 -7.79
N THR A 130 -7.10 -9.72 -6.95
CA THR A 130 -8.52 -9.77 -7.35
C THR A 130 -8.86 -8.65 -8.33
N GLY A 131 -8.33 -7.45 -8.13
CA GLY A 131 -8.50 -6.34 -9.06
C GLY A 131 -7.88 -6.63 -10.42
N LEU A 132 -6.70 -7.26 -10.44
CA LEU A 132 -6.00 -7.66 -11.65
C LEU A 132 -6.78 -8.75 -12.41
N ALA A 133 -7.21 -9.80 -11.71
CA ALA A 133 -8.03 -10.86 -12.29
C ALA A 133 -9.34 -10.31 -12.86
N ALA A 134 -9.99 -9.40 -12.15
CA ALA A 134 -11.19 -8.73 -12.62
C ALA A 134 -10.95 -7.86 -13.86
N GLY A 135 -9.86 -7.09 -13.87
CA GLY A 135 -9.50 -6.25 -15.02
C GLY A 135 -9.23 -7.07 -16.27
N LEU A 136 -8.46 -8.16 -16.15
CA LEU A 136 -8.19 -9.09 -17.25
C LEU A 136 -9.47 -9.75 -17.77
N ALA A 137 -10.39 -10.14 -16.88
CA ALA A 137 -11.66 -10.75 -17.27
C ALA A 137 -12.62 -9.77 -17.97
N THR A 138 -12.48 -8.46 -17.74
CA THR A 138 -13.30 -7.43 -18.38
C THR A 138 -12.67 -6.79 -19.61
N ALA A 139 -11.41 -7.12 -19.93
CA ALA A 139 -10.71 -6.59 -21.09
C ALA A 139 -11.39 -7.09 -22.38
N GLY A 140 -12.23 -6.25 -22.99
CA GLY A 140 -12.99 -6.56 -24.20
C GLY A 140 -14.51 -6.69 -23.99
N THR A 141 -14.99 -6.72 -22.75
CA THR A 141 -16.43 -6.65 -22.47
C THR A 141 -16.86 -5.19 -22.40
N GLY A 142 -17.31 -4.61 -23.51
CA GLY A 142 -17.79 -3.22 -23.61
C GLY A 142 -19.09 -2.92 -22.84
N SER A 143 -19.31 -3.57 -21.69
CA SER A 143 -20.51 -3.37 -20.87
C SER A 143 -20.52 -1.96 -20.28
N PRO A 144 -21.56 -1.15 -20.52
CA PRO A 144 -21.65 0.19 -19.98
C PRO A 144 -21.70 0.15 -18.45
N ALA A 145 -20.87 0.96 -17.82
CA ALA A 145 -20.84 1.08 -16.37
C ALA A 145 -22.06 1.86 -15.87
N HIS A 146 -22.78 1.33 -14.88
CA HIS A 146 -23.87 2.06 -14.25
C HIS A 146 -23.31 3.07 -13.23
N PRO A 147 -23.70 4.36 -13.28
CA PRO A 147 -23.11 5.41 -12.44
C PRO A 147 -23.27 5.13 -10.94
N ALA A 148 -24.42 4.58 -10.52
CA ALA A 148 -24.65 4.18 -9.13
C ALA A 148 -23.66 3.10 -8.65
N GLY A 149 -23.28 2.16 -9.51
CA GLY A 149 -22.31 1.11 -9.17
C GLY A 149 -20.89 1.67 -9.02
N LEU A 150 -20.53 2.67 -9.84
CA LEU A 150 -19.26 3.40 -9.70
C LEU A 150 -19.22 4.22 -8.40
N ALA A 151 -20.33 4.90 -8.05
CA ALA A 151 -20.43 5.65 -6.81
C ALA A 151 -20.28 4.74 -5.59
N LEU A 152 -20.97 3.59 -5.56
CA LEU A 152 -20.83 2.61 -4.48
C LEU A 152 -19.40 2.07 -4.40
N ALA A 153 -18.79 1.72 -5.55
CA ALA A 153 -17.41 1.25 -5.62
C ALA A 153 -16.42 2.26 -5.02
N ALA A 154 -16.62 3.56 -5.28
CA ALA A 154 -15.81 4.64 -4.74
C ALA A 154 -15.99 4.81 -3.22
N VAL A 155 -17.23 4.74 -2.72
CA VAL A 155 -17.53 4.80 -1.27
C VAL A 155 -16.87 3.63 -0.54
N VAL A 156 -17.03 2.41 -1.05
CA VAL A 156 -16.40 1.22 -0.46
C VAL A 156 -14.88 1.35 -0.45
N ALA A 157 -14.29 1.86 -1.53
CA ALA A 157 -12.85 2.11 -1.59
C ALA A 157 -12.41 3.17 -0.57
N ALA A 158 -13.15 4.28 -0.44
CA ALA A 158 -12.85 5.34 0.52
C ALA A 158 -12.89 4.84 1.97
N VAL A 159 -13.90 4.06 2.33
CA VAL A 159 -13.99 3.39 3.64
C VAL A 159 -12.82 2.44 3.84
N GLY A 160 -12.47 1.64 2.83
CA GLY A 160 -11.31 0.75 2.86
C GLY A 160 -9.99 1.50 3.08
N ILE A 161 -9.79 2.62 2.40
CA ILE A 161 -8.60 3.48 2.57
C ILE A 161 -8.52 3.96 4.02
N LEU A 162 -9.63 4.48 4.57
CA LEU A 162 -9.67 4.97 5.95
C LEU A 162 -9.32 3.86 6.95
N ILE A 163 -9.90 2.65 6.78
CA ILE A 163 -9.60 1.50 7.64
C ILE A 163 -8.12 1.13 7.54
N VAL A 164 -7.55 1.06 6.34
CA VAL A 164 -6.15 0.69 6.12
C VAL A 164 -5.19 1.71 6.73
N VAL A 165 -5.48 2.99 6.58
CA VAL A 165 -4.66 4.10 7.10
C VAL A 165 -4.76 4.20 8.62
N ARG A 166 -5.94 3.94 9.19
CA ARG A 166 -6.20 4.03 10.63
C ARG A 166 -6.13 2.69 11.35
N LEU A 167 -5.66 1.64 10.68
CA LEU A 167 -5.62 0.29 11.25
C LEU A 167 -4.79 0.26 12.54
N ASP A 168 -3.67 0.97 12.56
CA ASP A 168 -2.79 1.05 13.73
C ASP A 168 -3.50 1.75 14.91
N ASP A 169 -4.21 2.85 14.66
CA ASP A 169 -5.00 3.59 15.66
C ASP A 169 -6.15 2.72 16.20
N LEU A 170 -6.83 1.98 15.33
CA LEU A 170 -7.92 1.07 15.70
C LEU A 170 -7.41 -0.07 16.59
N VAL A 171 -6.30 -0.71 16.21
CA VAL A 171 -5.71 -1.79 17.01
C VAL A 171 -5.24 -1.26 18.36
N ALA A 172 -4.63 -0.07 18.41
CA ALA A 172 -4.26 0.57 19.67
C ALA A 172 -5.49 0.79 20.58
N LEU A 173 -6.59 1.30 20.03
CA LEU A 173 -7.83 1.54 20.78
C LEU A 173 -8.38 0.25 21.43
N PHE A 174 -8.43 -0.84 20.68
CA PHE A 174 -8.95 -2.12 21.20
C PHE A 174 -7.98 -2.85 22.13
N THR A 175 -6.66 -2.66 21.98
CA THR A 175 -5.66 -3.29 22.85
C THR A 175 -5.43 -2.54 24.16
N VAL A 176 -5.75 -1.25 24.21
CA VAL A 176 -5.81 -0.48 25.46
C VAL A 176 -7.10 -0.79 26.22
N SER A 177 -8.23 -0.93 25.52
CA SER A 177 -9.52 -1.26 26.14
C SER A 177 -9.62 -2.69 26.70
N SER A 178 -8.69 -3.59 26.34
CA SER A 178 -8.68 -4.98 26.81
C SER A 178 -7.79 -5.21 28.04
N ARG A 179 -7.31 -4.15 28.69
CA ARG A 179 -6.56 -4.19 29.96
C ARG A 179 -7.35 -3.49 31.05
#